data_AF-A0A1Q6UCB6-F1
#
_entry.id   AF-A0A1Q6UCB6-F1
#
_cell.length_a   1.000
_cell.length_b   1.000
_cell.length_c   1.000
_cell.angle_alpha   90.00
_cell.angle_beta   90.00
_cell.angle_gamma   90.00
#
_symmetry.space_group_name_H-M   'P 1'
#
loop_
_entity.id
_entity.type
_entity.pdbx_description
1 polymer ?
#
loop_
_entity_poly.entity_id
_entity_poly.type
_entity_poly.pdbx_seq_one_letter_code
_entity_poly.pdbx_strand_id
1 'polypeptide(L)'
;MVDGDVSGSNLTFEADHSLSKLVSGTIGDLASLNVNKGTLTYDKQTGKIGNMEISQDAGLKVENFVQDADSKDENSVRADNFTSDGNIMLSGSEGSSDITVQNALNITGGSVTALNGDLESFDTVNISGGTLDMKNESDITGLKGVNINGGSITVDNGEIWSLGDINFNGGNVKIDNMGVVSTSVDGLDSVFGEQSEPATAGNINITKGTVIAGNTVFLTKGKISVSGKGVLDIEAGKTMYTSKETIPDGNEVVITNKGEISLTDEGTINLSGMLVSDVSGNGNLNVKISSALVDGDVSGSNLTFEADHSLSKAFSGTIGDLASLNVNKGTLTYDKQTGKIGNLNVAGGLDISTNTVNATNVEFADNSNLALRVAATDNYGKINADKIGIGNETTIKITLDNGVVGSEGKTFKFLNSGNIDGKFTNQIAGNGRYDIVQNKDGSFNVTQKDTTASDVVAEAGGTASNAATAEAWETINNSSNVSAQAKAVSTAIYDLSQETSAAGKKAYVDALTAVAPEVAPMVQKTQTETANQVFGAVSTRLTGGSISTGSEGMSSGDSNPDAAVWVQGMFNKSKLDDTSKAKGFDADSNGVALGIEKFVNKDVKVGAGYAYTNTDIDGHRYFVWRI
;
A
#
# COMPACT_ATOMS: atom_id res chain seq x y z
N MET A 1 -44.19 39.13 23.70
CA MET A 1 -44.37 38.10 24.74
C MET A 1 -45.84 37.78 24.81
N VAL A 2 -46.19 36.50 24.69
CA VAL A 2 -47.55 35.98 24.82
C VAL A 2 -47.65 35.31 26.18
N ASP A 3 -48.56 35.82 27.01
CA ASP A 3 -48.87 35.22 28.30
C ASP A 3 -50.09 34.29 28.13
N GLY A 4 -49.84 33.05 27.71
CA GLY A 4 -50.86 32.06 27.36
C GLY A 4 -50.39 31.01 26.35
N ASP A 5 -51.28 30.09 25.99
CA ASP A 5 -51.02 29.03 25.01
C ASP A 5 -51.10 29.57 23.56
N VAL A 6 -50.28 29.03 22.66
CA VAL A 6 -50.25 29.38 21.24
C VAL A 6 -50.48 28.12 20.39
N SER A 7 -51.45 28.15 19.49
CA SER A 7 -51.71 27.06 18.52
C SER A 7 -52.35 27.59 17.23
N GLY A 8 -52.27 26.82 16.15
CA GLY A 8 -52.80 27.10 14.81
C GLY A 8 -52.25 28.36 14.13
N SER A 9 -51.18 28.95 14.68
CA SER A 9 -50.71 30.29 14.32
C SER A 9 -49.55 30.26 13.32
N ASN A 10 -49.35 31.37 12.61
CA ASN A 10 -48.13 31.64 11.84
C ASN A 10 -47.21 32.51 12.70
N LEU A 11 -46.01 32.02 13.00
CA LEU A 11 -44.99 32.78 13.73
C LEU A 11 -43.92 33.26 12.75
N THR A 12 -43.53 34.53 12.89
CA THR A 12 -42.46 35.13 12.06
C THR A 12 -41.52 35.93 12.96
N PHE A 13 -40.23 35.68 12.82
CA PHE A 13 -39.18 36.29 13.60
C PHE A 13 -38.29 37.18 12.74
N GLU A 14 -38.04 38.39 13.22
CA GLU A 14 -37.27 39.45 12.54
C GLU A 14 -36.09 39.96 13.39
N ALA A 15 -35.79 39.27 14.50
CA ALA A 15 -34.73 39.58 15.44
C ALA A 15 -34.42 38.36 16.33
N ASP A 16 -33.38 38.47 17.16
CA ASP A 16 -32.97 37.41 18.08
C ASP A 16 -34.03 37.13 19.15
N HIS A 17 -34.42 35.87 19.27
CA HIS A 17 -35.46 35.45 20.19
C HIS A 17 -35.22 34.02 20.72
N SER A 18 -35.76 33.72 21.91
CA SER A 18 -35.88 32.34 22.41
C SER A 18 -37.35 32.02 22.63
N LEU A 19 -37.79 30.82 22.23
CA LEU A 19 -39.20 30.42 22.32
C LEU A 19 -39.70 30.43 23.76
N SER A 20 -38.88 29.93 24.70
CA SER A 20 -39.20 29.89 26.13
C SER A 20 -39.45 31.27 26.75
N LYS A 21 -38.77 32.31 26.24
CA LYS A 21 -38.95 33.70 26.69
C LYS A 21 -40.13 34.41 26.03
N LEU A 22 -40.55 33.94 24.86
CA LEU A 22 -41.60 34.58 24.08
C LEU A 22 -42.99 34.12 24.47
N VAL A 23 -43.16 32.83 24.78
CA VAL A 23 -44.44 32.23 25.13
C VAL A 23 -44.31 31.58 26.49
N SER A 24 -45.06 32.07 27.49
CA SER A 24 -45.06 31.48 28.83
C SER A 24 -45.82 30.14 28.87
N GLY A 25 -46.93 30.03 28.12
CA GLY A 25 -47.77 28.83 28.02
C GLY A 25 -47.24 27.76 27.06
N THR A 26 -48.08 26.79 26.72
CA THR A 26 -47.74 25.71 25.77
C THR A 26 -47.76 26.22 24.32
N ILE A 27 -46.90 25.64 23.47
CA ILE A 27 -46.93 25.89 22.02
C ILE A 27 -47.43 24.60 21.37
N GLY A 28 -48.69 24.59 20.95
CA GLY A 28 -49.30 23.48 20.21
C GLY A 28 -48.89 23.47 18.74
N ASP A 29 -49.68 22.83 17.89
CA ASP A 29 -49.43 22.79 16.45
C ASP A 29 -49.40 24.21 15.86
N LEU A 30 -48.48 24.46 14.93
CA LEU A 30 -48.30 25.74 14.25
C LEU A 30 -48.56 25.57 12.75
N ALA A 31 -49.18 26.57 12.14
CA ALA A 31 -49.35 26.59 10.69
C ALA A 31 -48.02 26.89 9.98
N SER A 32 -47.24 27.85 10.50
CA SER A 32 -45.88 28.10 10.05
C SER A 32 -44.99 28.71 11.13
N LEU A 33 -43.68 28.55 10.96
CA LEU A 33 -42.64 29.19 11.77
C LEU A 33 -41.51 29.67 10.86
N ASN A 34 -41.39 30.99 10.70
CA ASN A 34 -40.43 31.59 9.78
C ASN A 34 -39.42 32.45 10.54
N VAL A 35 -38.13 32.31 10.24
CA VAL A 35 -37.08 33.19 10.76
C VAL A 35 -36.50 33.97 9.59
N ASN A 36 -36.85 35.25 9.50
CA ASN A 36 -36.43 36.14 8.42
C ASN A 36 -35.13 36.87 8.74
N LYS A 37 -34.89 37.16 10.03
CA LYS A 37 -33.68 37.84 10.53
C LYS A 37 -33.39 37.43 11.97
N GLY A 38 -32.12 37.57 12.35
CA GLY A 38 -31.66 37.21 13.69
C GLY A 38 -31.67 35.70 13.91
N THR A 39 -31.39 35.27 15.14
CA THR A 39 -31.36 33.86 15.53
C THR A 39 -32.55 33.53 16.42
N LEU A 40 -33.33 32.52 16.02
CA LEU A 40 -34.29 31.86 16.90
C LEU A 40 -33.60 30.72 17.66
N THR A 41 -33.57 30.83 18.98
CA THR A 41 -33.26 29.71 19.86
C THR A 41 -34.54 28.90 20.11
N TYR A 42 -34.59 27.70 19.55
CA TYR A 42 -35.60 26.68 19.79
C TYR A 42 -35.20 25.91 21.07
N ASP A 43 -35.62 26.46 22.21
CA ASP A 43 -35.35 25.95 23.57
C ASP A 43 -36.62 25.45 24.28
N LYS A 44 -37.72 25.34 23.53
CA LYS A 44 -39.03 24.95 24.04
C LYS A 44 -39.78 24.16 22.98
N GLN A 45 -40.24 22.98 23.36
CA GLN A 45 -41.00 22.09 22.49
C GLN A 45 -42.26 22.76 21.92
N THR A 46 -42.50 22.52 20.63
CA THR A 46 -43.76 22.87 19.96
C THR A 46 -44.52 21.61 19.57
N GLY A 47 -45.81 21.76 19.27
CA GLY A 47 -46.53 20.78 18.46
C GLY A 47 -45.98 20.70 17.04
N LYS A 48 -46.72 20.06 16.15
CA LYS A 48 -46.32 19.92 14.74
C LYS A 48 -46.32 21.29 14.05
N ILE A 49 -45.24 21.61 13.35
CA ILE A 49 -45.17 22.79 12.49
C ILE A 49 -45.56 22.39 11.07
N GLY A 50 -46.44 23.14 10.42
CA GLY A 50 -46.72 22.95 9.00
C GLY A 50 -45.46 23.26 8.18
N ASN A 51 -45.17 24.54 7.99
CA ASN A 51 -43.98 24.97 7.25
C ASN A 51 -42.98 25.70 8.14
N MET A 52 -41.72 25.30 8.08
CA MET A 52 -40.61 26.05 8.68
C MET A 52 -39.65 26.57 7.62
N GLU A 53 -39.36 27.87 7.67
CA GLU A 53 -38.46 28.54 6.75
C GLU A 53 -37.42 29.38 7.50
N ILE A 54 -36.13 29.16 7.20
CA ILE A 54 -35.02 29.97 7.73
C ILE A 54 -34.40 30.73 6.55
N SER A 55 -34.52 32.05 6.59
CA SER A 55 -34.00 32.93 5.53
C SER A 55 -32.48 33.04 5.56
N GLN A 56 -31.92 33.51 4.45
CA GLN A 56 -30.53 33.94 4.37
C GLN A 56 -30.21 34.94 5.49
N ASP A 57 -29.04 34.80 6.11
CA ASP A 57 -28.56 35.58 7.26
C ASP A 57 -29.36 35.43 8.57
N ALA A 58 -30.39 34.58 8.59
CA ALA A 58 -31.09 34.18 9.81
C ALA A 58 -30.44 32.93 10.43
N GLY A 59 -30.79 32.66 11.69
CA GLY A 59 -30.31 31.53 12.45
C GLY A 59 -31.42 30.72 13.11
N LEU A 60 -31.29 29.41 13.12
CA LEU A 60 -32.01 28.51 14.01
C LEU A 60 -30.98 27.81 14.90
N LYS A 61 -31.15 27.93 16.21
CA LYS A 61 -30.36 27.22 17.20
C LYS A 61 -31.27 26.30 17.98
N VAL A 62 -31.12 25.00 17.82
CA VAL A 62 -31.87 24.00 18.58
C VAL A 62 -31.04 23.65 19.82
N GLU A 63 -31.54 24.02 21.00
CA GLU A 63 -30.90 23.71 22.28
C GLU A 63 -31.83 22.86 23.13
N ASN A 64 -31.32 21.75 23.65
CA ASN A 64 -32.03 21.03 24.68
C ASN A 64 -31.75 21.60 26.08
N PHE A 65 -32.81 21.73 26.88
CA PHE A 65 -32.72 22.07 28.30
C PHE A 65 -32.96 20.79 29.11
N VAL A 66 -31.89 20.10 29.50
CA VAL A 66 -31.99 18.95 30.40
C VAL A 66 -32.59 19.42 31.73
N GLN A 67 -33.78 18.94 32.09
CA GLN A 67 -34.28 19.05 33.48
C GLN A 67 -34.46 17.69 34.16
N ASP A 68 -34.47 16.58 33.43
CA ASP A 68 -34.51 15.24 34.02
C ASP A 68 -33.75 14.23 33.15
N ALA A 69 -32.92 13.40 33.77
CA ALA A 69 -32.04 12.45 33.07
C ALA A 69 -32.80 11.25 32.45
N ASP A 70 -34.10 11.12 32.76
CA ASP A 70 -34.94 9.97 32.39
C ASP A 70 -36.12 10.33 31.45
N SER A 71 -36.30 11.59 31.03
CA SER A 71 -37.36 11.97 30.09
C SER A 71 -36.85 12.03 28.65
N LYS A 72 -37.28 11.07 27.80
CA LYS A 72 -37.04 11.03 26.34
C LYS A 72 -37.83 12.09 25.53
N ASP A 73 -38.29 13.16 26.16
CA ASP A 73 -39.01 14.22 25.45
C ASP A 73 -37.99 15.26 24.96
N GLU A 74 -37.36 14.92 23.84
CA GLU A 74 -36.29 15.65 23.16
C GLU A 74 -36.82 16.94 22.49
N ASN A 75 -36.04 18.03 22.57
CA ASN A 75 -36.33 19.29 21.88
C ASN A 75 -35.98 19.17 20.38
N SER A 76 -36.68 18.29 19.66
CA SER A 76 -36.51 18.15 18.20
C SER A 76 -37.54 19.01 17.45
N VAL A 77 -37.12 19.58 16.33
CA VAL A 77 -38.01 20.31 15.43
C VAL A 77 -38.82 19.28 14.63
N ARG A 78 -40.15 19.38 14.69
CA ARG A 78 -41.08 18.53 13.92
C ARG A 78 -41.88 19.35 12.93
N ALA A 79 -41.61 19.19 11.64
CA ALA A 79 -42.25 19.97 10.58
C ALA A 79 -42.87 19.11 9.46
N ASP A 80 -43.87 19.62 8.74
CA ASP A 80 -44.30 19.01 7.47
C ASP A 80 -43.31 19.33 6.35
N ASN A 81 -42.86 20.58 6.27
CA ASN A 81 -41.84 21.02 5.31
C ASN A 81 -40.80 21.87 6.02
N PHE A 82 -39.54 21.70 5.65
CA PHE A 82 -38.44 22.49 6.16
C PHE A 82 -37.57 23.00 5.01
N THR A 83 -37.32 24.31 4.98
CA THR A 83 -36.38 24.91 4.03
C THR A 83 -35.47 25.89 4.75
N SER A 84 -34.15 25.78 4.53
CA SER A 84 -33.19 26.72 5.09
C SER A 84 -32.19 27.21 4.06
N ASP A 85 -32.04 28.53 4.00
CA ASP A 85 -30.90 29.24 3.41
C ASP A 85 -30.02 29.92 4.48
N GLY A 86 -30.39 29.76 5.75
CA GLY A 86 -29.73 30.36 6.90
C GLY A 86 -28.89 29.37 7.71
N ASN A 87 -28.44 29.82 8.88
CA ASN A 87 -27.56 29.06 9.74
C ASN A 87 -28.35 28.18 10.71
N ILE A 88 -27.97 26.92 10.83
CA ILE A 88 -28.56 25.95 11.75
C ILE A 88 -27.47 25.44 12.67
N MET A 89 -27.75 25.43 13.97
CA MET A 89 -26.91 24.75 14.94
C MET A 89 -27.75 23.77 15.74
N LEU A 90 -27.39 22.50 15.65
CA LEU A 90 -27.96 21.39 16.42
C LEU A 90 -26.95 21.00 17.48
N SER A 91 -27.29 21.23 18.75
CA SER A 91 -26.38 20.97 19.86
C SER A 91 -27.15 20.39 21.05
N GLY A 92 -26.89 19.12 21.35
CA GLY A 92 -27.51 18.37 22.45
C GLY A 92 -26.72 17.12 22.81
N SER A 93 -27.28 16.27 23.67
CA SER A 93 -26.87 14.86 23.77
C SER A 93 -27.33 14.11 22.52
N GLU A 94 -26.77 12.93 22.23
CA GLU A 94 -27.17 12.06 21.11
C GLU A 94 -28.71 11.91 21.02
N GLY A 95 -29.24 12.03 19.79
CA GLY A 95 -30.68 11.95 19.46
C GLY A 95 -31.55 13.08 20.02
N SER A 96 -30.95 14.18 20.52
CA SER A 96 -31.66 15.13 21.37
C SER A 96 -31.91 16.50 20.75
N SER A 97 -31.49 16.72 19.50
CA SER A 97 -31.55 18.03 18.83
C SER A 97 -31.75 17.90 17.33
N ASP A 98 -32.72 17.08 16.93
CA ASP A 98 -32.90 16.73 15.52
C ASP A 98 -33.86 17.68 14.81
N ILE A 99 -33.76 17.68 13.49
CA ILE A 99 -34.78 18.23 12.60
C ILE A 99 -35.43 17.06 11.88
N THR A 100 -36.66 16.74 12.28
CA THR A 100 -37.45 15.67 11.67
C THR A 100 -38.61 16.24 10.84
N VAL A 101 -38.66 15.86 9.57
CA VAL A 101 -39.58 16.45 8.57
C VAL A 101 -40.42 15.37 7.90
N GLN A 102 -41.73 15.59 7.76
CA GLN A 102 -42.62 14.61 7.13
C GLN A 102 -42.48 14.55 5.59
N ASN A 103 -42.30 15.70 4.95
CA ASN A 103 -42.03 15.80 3.51
C ASN A 103 -40.56 16.19 3.31
N ALA A 104 -40.27 16.93 2.23
CA ALA A 104 -38.91 17.29 1.88
C ALA A 104 -38.24 18.22 2.92
N LEU A 105 -37.00 17.88 3.29
CA LEU A 105 -36.07 18.75 4.00
C LEU A 105 -35.12 19.35 2.97
N ASN A 106 -35.13 20.68 2.84
CA ASN A 106 -34.31 21.39 1.84
C ASN A 106 -33.27 22.30 2.52
N ILE A 107 -32.00 22.08 2.22
CA ILE A 107 -30.90 23.00 2.54
C ILE A 107 -30.41 23.64 1.24
N THR A 108 -30.61 24.95 1.10
CA THR A 108 -30.25 25.70 -0.10
C THR A 108 -28.98 26.52 0.05
N GLY A 109 -28.58 26.80 1.29
CA GLY A 109 -27.45 27.65 1.63
C GLY A 109 -27.22 27.72 3.14
N GLY A 110 -26.47 28.73 3.58
CA GLY A 110 -26.11 28.89 5.00
C GLY A 110 -25.15 27.82 5.51
N SER A 111 -25.01 27.74 6.84
CA SER A 111 -24.20 26.71 7.51
C SER A 111 -25.05 25.85 8.45
N VAL A 112 -24.93 24.54 8.37
CA VAL A 112 -25.42 23.60 9.39
C VAL A 112 -24.23 23.07 10.17
N THR A 113 -24.30 23.14 11.49
CA THR A 113 -23.38 22.45 12.37
C THR A 113 -24.19 21.55 13.29
N ALA A 114 -23.96 20.25 13.16
CA ALA A 114 -24.59 19.22 13.98
C ALA A 114 -23.54 18.58 14.88
N LEU A 115 -23.81 18.62 16.18
CA LEU A 115 -23.02 17.98 17.22
C LEU A 115 -23.97 17.05 17.99
N ASN A 116 -24.02 15.78 17.59
CA ASN A 116 -25.00 14.78 18.03
C ASN A 116 -26.47 15.17 17.70
N GLY A 117 -26.74 15.63 16.47
CA GLY A 117 -28.11 15.94 16.06
C GLY A 117 -28.35 15.71 14.57
N ASP A 118 -29.53 15.20 14.25
CA ASP A 118 -29.77 14.62 12.93
C ASP A 118 -30.62 15.51 12.02
N LEU A 119 -30.43 15.32 10.72
CA LEU A 119 -31.30 15.86 9.69
C LEU A 119 -32.11 14.72 9.07
N GLU A 120 -33.40 14.70 9.36
CA GLU A 120 -34.27 13.56 9.09
C GLU A 120 -35.49 13.95 8.25
N SER A 121 -35.77 13.15 7.23
CA SER A 121 -36.96 13.27 6.40
C SER A 121 -37.61 11.92 6.14
N PHE A 122 -38.93 11.83 6.39
CA PHE A 122 -39.76 10.70 5.97
C PHE A 122 -39.98 10.65 4.44
N ASP A 123 -39.52 11.68 3.73
CA ASP A 123 -39.54 11.75 2.28
C ASP A 123 -38.10 11.87 1.74
N THR A 124 -37.68 13.04 1.28
CA THR A 124 -36.35 13.24 0.66
C THR A 124 -35.61 14.38 1.34
N VAL A 125 -34.30 14.19 1.56
CA VAL A 125 -33.39 15.29 1.90
C VAL A 125 -32.76 15.85 0.63
N ASN A 126 -32.87 17.17 0.40
CA ASN A 126 -32.25 17.85 -0.73
C ASN A 126 -31.26 18.91 -0.23
N ILE A 127 -29.99 18.78 -0.62
CA ILE A 127 -28.94 19.75 -0.32
C ILE A 127 -28.45 20.33 -1.64
N SER A 128 -28.64 21.64 -1.84
CA SER A 128 -28.26 22.33 -3.09
C SER A 128 -27.16 23.38 -2.90
N GLY A 129 -26.80 23.69 -1.66
CA GLY A 129 -25.78 24.66 -1.31
C GLY A 129 -25.48 24.66 0.18
N GLY A 130 -24.62 25.59 0.62
CA GLY A 130 -24.24 25.76 2.02
C GLY A 130 -23.08 24.86 2.47
N THR A 131 -22.76 24.96 3.77
CA THR A 131 -21.77 24.10 4.43
C THR A 131 -22.46 23.28 5.50
N LEU A 132 -22.30 21.95 5.49
CA LEU A 132 -22.80 21.07 6.54
C LEU A 132 -21.61 20.42 7.22
N ASP A 133 -21.57 20.49 8.55
CA ASP A 133 -20.57 19.86 9.39
C ASP A 133 -21.28 18.94 10.38
N MET A 134 -21.39 17.66 10.01
CA MET A 134 -22.07 16.60 10.76
C MET A 134 -21.03 15.81 11.55
N LYS A 135 -21.07 15.89 12.88
CA LYS A 135 -20.05 15.33 13.76
C LYS A 135 -20.65 14.55 14.91
N ASN A 136 -19.86 13.62 15.46
CA ASN A 136 -20.25 12.79 16.58
C ASN A 136 -21.57 12.06 16.29
N GLU A 137 -21.57 11.19 15.28
CA GLU A 137 -22.72 10.33 14.99
C GLU A 137 -23.97 11.13 14.60
N SER A 138 -23.77 12.29 13.95
CA SER A 138 -24.86 13.06 13.36
C SER A 138 -25.11 12.62 11.93
N ASP A 139 -26.38 12.40 11.62
CA ASP A 139 -26.80 11.72 10.40
C ASP A 139 -27.59 12.63 9.45
N ILE A 140 -27.51 12.28 8.16
CA ILE A 140 -28.36 12.83 7.10
C ILE A 140 -29.23 11.70 6.56
N THR A 141 -30.51 11.74 6.90
CA THR A 141 -31.45 10.66 6.63
C THR A 141 -32.63 11.14 5.80
N GLY A 142 -32.81 10.54 4.62
CA GLY A 142 -33.99 10.75 3.79
C GLY A 142 -34.60 9.42 3.38
N LEU A 143 -35.76 9.06 3.92
CA LEU A 143 -36.33 7.71 3.77
C LEU A 143 -36.52 7.28 2.30
N LYS A 144 -36.93 8.19 1.41
CA LYS A 144 -37.11 7.93 -0.04
C LYS A 144 -35.98 8.43 -0.93
N GLY A 145 -35.00 9.11 -0.36
CA GLY A 145 -33.80 9.54 -1.09
C GLY A 145 -33.02 10.64 -0.40
N VAL A 146 -31.75 10.75 -0.75
CA VAL A 146 -30.89 11.88 -0.40
C VAL A 146 -30.26 12.43 -1.67
N ASN A 147 -30.49 13.71 -1.97
CA ASN A 147 -29.99 14.38 -3.17
C ASN A 147 -29.04 15.52 -2.81
N ILE A 148 -27.75 15.34 -3.09
CA ILE A 148 -26.71 16.35 -2.91
C ILE A 148 -26.38 16.93 -4.29
N ASN A 149 -26.94 18.10 -4.57
CA ASN A 149 -26.77 18.85 -5.82
C ASN A 149 -25.73 19.98 -5.70
N GLY A 150 -25.24 20.28 -4.49
CA GLY A 150 -24.28 21.34 -4.21
C GLY A 150 -23.88 21.36 -2.73
N GLY A 151 -23.03 22.32 -2.36
CA GLY A 151 -22.57 22.52 -0.98
C GLY A 151 -21.22 21.86 -0.65
N SER A 152 -20.75 22.10 0.58
CA SER A 152 -19.56 21.49 1.18
C SER A 152 -19.98 20.75 2.44
N ILE A 153 -19.93 19.43 2.43
CA ILE A 153 -20.48 18.57 3.47
C ILE A 153 -19.36 17.75 4.07
N THR A 154 -19.26 17.74 5.40
CA THR A 154 -18.39 16.82 6.15
C THR A 154 -19.29 15.93 7.02
N VAL A 155 -19.09 14.62 6.93
CA VAL A 155 -19.69 13.62 7.81
C VAL A 155 -18.56 12.90 8.52
N ASP A 156 -18.46 13.11 9.84
CA ASP A 156 -17.38 12.61 10.68
C ASP A 156 -17.95 11.64 11.73
N ASN A 157 -17.69 10.34 11.55
CA ASN A 157 -18.26 9.26 12.36
C ASN A 157 -19.80 9.33 12.40
N GLY A 158 -20.46 9.55 11.26
CA GLY A 158 -21.92 9.55 11.13
C GLY A 158 -22.36 8.93 9.80
N GLU A 159 -23.64 8.98 9.47
CA GLU A 159 -24.24 8.28 8.34
C GLU A 159 -24.97 9.22 7.36
N ILE A 160 -24.89 8.89 6.06
CA ILE A 160 -25.85 9.35 5.05
C ILE A 160 -26.71 8.14 4.66
N TRP A 161 -27.98 8.16 5.03
CA TRP A 161 -28.86 6.99 4.94
C TRP A 161 -30.13 7.24 4.13
N SER A 162 -30.59 6.22 3.41
CA SER A 162 -31.86 6.23 2.69
C SER A 162 -32.38 4.82 2.36
N LEU A 163 -33.69 4.58 2.26
CA LEU A 163 -34.18 3.38 1.55
C LEU A 163 -34.23 3.57 0.03
N GLY A 164 -34.24 4.83 -0.41
CA GLY A 164 -34.15 5.21 -1.82
C GLY A 164 -32.72 5.48 -2.27
N ASP A 165 -32.58 6.13 -3.42
CA ASP A 165 -31.28 6.44 -3.98
C ASP A 165 -30.58 7.57 -3.20
N ILE A 166 -29.27 7.44 -3.02
CA ILE A 166 -28.38 8.50 -2.56
C ILE A 166 -27.59 9.03 -3.76
N ASN A 167 -27.78 10.31 -4.08
CA ASN A 167 -27.28 10.92 -5.30
C ASN A 167 -26.33 12.09 -5.01
N PHE A 168 -25.06 11.93 -5.36
CA PHE A 168 -24.02 12.97 -5.37
C PHE A 168 -23.94 13.61 -6.77
N ASN A 169 -24.87 14.52 -7.03
CA ASN A 169 -25.06 15.25 -8.30
C ASN A 169 -24.38 16.63 -8.33
N GLY A 170 -23.66 17.00 -7.28
CA GLY A 170 -22.85 18.21 -7.17
C GLY A 170 -22.22 18.32 -5.78
N GLY A 171 -21.54 19.43 -5.52
CA GLY A 171 -20.92 19.67 -4.21
C GLY A 171 -19.68 18.82 -3.93
N ASN A 172 -19.12 19.02 -2.74
CA ASN A 172 -18.01 18.25 -2.19
C ASN A 172 -18.46 17.61 -0.88
N VAL A 173 -18.35 16.29 -0.77
CA VAL A 173 -18.74 15.53 0.42
C VAL A 173 -17.54 14.78 0.95
N LYS A 174 -17.08 15.08 2.16
CA LYS A 174 -16.07 14.31 2.85
C LYS A 174 -16.73 13.41 3.88
N ILE A 175 -16.39 12.13 3.87
CA ILE A 175 -16.83 11.14 4.86
C ILE A 175 -15.57 10.53 5.48
N ASP A 176 -15.44 10.54 6.80
CA ASP A 176 -14.24 10.02 7.48
C ASP A 176 -14.61 9.38 8.84
N ASN A 177 -13.59 8.81 9.50
CA ASN A 177 -13.68 8.17 10.80
C ASN A 177 -14.80 7.12 10.89
N MET A 178 -14.85 6.23 9.90
CA MET A 178 -15.83 5.15 9.77
C MET A 178 -17.26 5.62 9.48
N GLY A 179 -17.43 6.84 8.97
CA GLY A 179 -18.71 7.27 8.44
C GLY A 179 -19.24 6.36 7.33
N VAL A 180 -20.57 6.26 7.24
CA VAL A 180 -21.27 5.29 6.40
C VAL A 180 -22.14 6.01 5.37
N VAL A 181 -22.22 5.45 4.17
CA VAL A 181 -23.27 5.78 3.19
C VAL A 181 -24.03 4.51 2.91
N SER A 182 -25.31 4.49 3.28
CA SER A 182 -26.07 3.25 3.28
C SER A 182 -27.42 3.40 2.61
N THR A 183 -27.80 2.34 1.89
CA THR A 183 -29.18 2.17 1.46
C THR A 183 -29.83 0.87 1.95
N SER A 184 -29.30 0.26 3.01
CA SER A 184 -29.85 -0.97 3.61
C SER A 184 -30.69 -0.68 4.85
N VAL A 185 -31.67 -1.54 5.14
CA VAL A 185 -32.38 -1.47 6.43
C VAL A 185 -31.52 -1.95 7.60
N ASP A 186 -30.52 -2.79 7.31
CA ASP A 186 -29.59 -3.31 8.31
C ASP A 186 -28.62 -2.20 8.72
N GLY A 187 -28.68 -1.74 9.97
CA GLY A 187 -27.93 -0.59 10.50
C GLY A 187 -28.79 0.51 11.14
N LEU A 188 -30.12 0.39 11.04
CA LEU A 188 -31.07 1.40 11.49
C LEU A 188 -31.36 1.33 13.01
N ASP A 189 -30.88 2.29 13.79
CA ASP A 189 -31.49 2.68 15.08
C ASP A 189 -32.26 3.97 14.84
N SER A 190 -33.58 3.92 14.60
CA SER A 190 -34.27 5.10 14.04
C SER A 190 -35.57 5.53 14.65
N VAL A 191 -35.77 6.85 14.58
CA VAL A 191 -37.02 7.61 14.69
C VAL A 191 -38.14 7.08 13.78
N PHE A 192 -37.80 6.38 12.69
CA PHE A 192 -38.77 5.89 11.71
C PHE A 192 -39.48 4.60 12.13
N GLY A 193 -39.07 3.99 13.24
CA GLY A 193 -39.57 2.67 13.67
C GLY A 193 -39.08 1.55 12.75
N GLU A 194 -39.56 0.33 12.98
CA GLU A 194 -39.13 -0.86 12.23
C GLU A 194 -39.46 -0.71 10.73
N GLN A 195 -38.43 -0.64 9.89
CA GLN A 195 -38.57 -0.55 8.43
C GLN A 195 -38.44 -1.93 7.78
N SER A 196 -39.26 -2.19 6.77
CA SER A 196 -39.13 -3.38 5.93
C SER A 196 -38.23 -3.12 4.74
N GLU A 197 -37.41 -4.09 4.35
CA GLU A 197 -36.61 -4.04 3.12
C GLU A 197 -37.47 -3.66 1.90
N PRO A 198 -37.11 -2.61 1.14
CA PRO A 198 -37.82 -2.25 -0.07
C PRO A 198 -37.66 -3.33 -1.15
N ALA A 199 -38.68 -3.46 -2.02
CA ALA A 199 -38.65 -4.43 -3.13
C ALA A 199 -37.49 -4.17 -4.12
N THR A 200 -36.97 -2.95 -4.16
CA THR A 200 -35.79 -2.56 -4.92
C THR A 200 -34.94 -1.71 -4.00
N ALA A 201 -33.72 -2.16 -3.73
CA ALA A 201 -32.77 -1.42 -2.92
C ALA A 201 -32.37 -0.12 -3.63
N GLY A 202 -32.20 0.95 -2.85
CA GLY A 202 -31.61 2.19 -3.32
C GLY A 202 -30.20 1.99 -3.89
N ASN A 203 -29.78 2.90 -4.77
CA ASN A 203 -28.44 2.94 -5.34
C ASN A 203 -27.64 4.10 -4.72
N ILE A 204 -26.32 3.98 -4.78
CA ILE A 204 -25.40 5.06 -4.44
C ILE A 204 -24.78 5.57 -5.75
N ASN A 205 -25.09 6.82 -6.12
CA ASN A 205 -24.72 7.39 -7.42
C ASN A 205 -23.85 8.64 -7.26
N ILE A 206 -22.64 8.61 -7.82
CA ILE A 206 -21.74 9.77 -7.93
C ILE A 206 -21.67 10.17 -9.40
N THR A 207 -22.38 11.23 -9.79
CA THR A 207 -22.56 11.60 -11.22
C THR A 207 -21.90 12.91 -11.62
N LYS A 208 -21.74 13.83 -10.67
CA LYS A 208 -21.20 15.19 -10.88
C LYS A 208 -20.56 15.80 -9.63
N GLY A 209 -20.88 15.29 -8.44
CA GLY A 209 -20.26 15.71 -7.19
C GLY A 209 -18.89 15.05 -6.98
N THR A 210 -18.17 15.55 -5.99
CA THR A 210 -16.93 14.93 -5.49
C THR A 210 -17.22 14.32 -4.12
N VAL A 211 -16.91 13.03 -3.96
CA VAL A 211 -16.91 12.35 -2.68
C VAL A 211 -15.47 12.03 -2.28
N ILE A 212 -15.08 12.48 -1.09
CA ILE A 212 -13.75 12.25 -0.51
C ILE A 212 -13.94 11.22 0.61
N ALA A 213 -13.52 9.99 0.34
CA ALA A 213 -13.53 8.89 1.28
C ALA A 213 -12.23 8.88 2.08
N GLY A 214 -12.35 9.17 3.37
CA GLY A 214 -11.36 8.84 4.37
C GLY A 214 -11.51 7.36 4.74
N ASN A 215 -11.70 7.10 6.03
CA ASN A 215 -12.14 5.79 6.49
C ASN A 215 -13.66 5.71 6.36
N THR A 216 -14.17 4.95 5.39
CA THR A 216 -15.59 5.03 4.98
C THR A 216 -16.13 3.68 4.53
N VAL A 217 -17.43 3.45 4.72
CA VAL A 217 -18.13 2.28 4.19
C VAL A 217 -19.31 2.69 3.32
N PHE A 218 -19.40 2.13 2.12
CA PHE A 218 -20.58 2.19 1.26
C PHE A 218 -21.32 0.85 1.33
N LEU A 219 -22.55 0.89 1.80
CA LEU A 219 -23.38 -0.28 2.04
C LEU A 219 -24.65 -0.21 1.20
N THR A 220 -24.79 -1.11 0.22
CA THR A 220 -26.00 -1.15 -0.59
C THR A 220 -26.22 -2.51 -1.23
N LYS A 221 -27.46 -3.00 -1.19
CA LYS A 221 -27.91 -4.16 -1.99
C LYS A 221 -28.20 -3.76 -3.45
N GLY A 222 -28.27 -2.46 -3.73
CA GLY A 222 -28.36 -1.89 -5.07
C GLY A 222 -26.97 -1.73 -5.72
N LYS A 223 -26.87 -0.75 -6.62
CA LYS A 223 -25.65 -0.47 -7.38
C LYS A 223 -24.87 0.69 -6.76
N ILE A 224 -23.54 0.60 -6.78
CA ILE A 224 -22.65 1.75 -6.58
C ILE A 224 -22.15 2.19 -7.96
N SER A 225 -22.40 3.45 -8.33
CA SER A 225 -22.01 3.99 -9.64
C SER A 225 -21.16 5.26 -9.50
N VAL A 226 -20.04 5.30 -10.21
CA VAL A 226 -19.25 6.52 -10.45
C VAL A 226 -19.26 6.79 -11.94
N SER A 227 -19.96 7.85 -12.36
CA SER A 227 -20.25 8.12 -13.77
C SER A 227 -20.26 9.61 -14.07
N GLY A 228 -20.45 9.99 -15.34
CA GLY A 228 -20.50 11.40 -15.73
C GLY A 228 -19.25 12.14 -15.27
N LYS A 229 -19.39 13.29 -14.62
CA LYS A 229 -18.26 14.04 -14.04
C LYS A 229 -18.07 13.77 -12.55
N GLY A 230 -18.65 12.67 -12.05
CA GLY A 230 -18.54 12.26 -10.67
C GLY A 230 -17.12 11.86 -10.32
N VAL A 231 -16.68 12.25 -9.14
CA VAL A 231 -15.33 11.97 -8.62
C VAL A 231 -15.43 11.28 -7.27
N LEU A 232 -14.72 10.17 -7.11
CA LEU A 232 -14.50 9.48 -5.85
C LEU A 232 -13.00 9.50 -5.52
N ASP A 233 -12.63 10.25 -4.50
CA ASP A 233 -11.25 10.39 -4.03
C ASP A 233 -11.06 9.56 -2.77
N ILE A 234 -10.07 8.66 -2.77
CA ILE A 234 -9.72 7.83 -1.61
C ILE A 234 -8.41 8.35 -1.03
N GLU A 235 -8.48 8.89 0.19
CA GLU A 235 -7.38 9.59 0.85
C GLU A 235 -6.19 8.65 1.16
N ALA A 236 -4.97 9.21 1.18
CA ALA A 236 -3.77 8.44 1.46
C ALA A 236 -3.78 7.84 2.87
N GLY A 237 -3.41 6.56 2.99
CA GLY A 237 -3.38 5.85 4.27
C GLY A 237 -4.77 5.54 4.86
N LYS A 238 -5.84 5.77 4.10
CA LYS A 238 -7.22 5.48 4.49
C LYS A 238 -7.77 4.29 3.69
N THR A 239 -8.86 3.71 4.20
CA THR A 239 -9.53 2.58 3.54
C THR A 239 -11.00 2.89 3.31
N MET A 240 -11.42 2.75 2.05
CA MET A 240 -12.82 2.74 1.67
C MET A 240 -13.29 1.31 1.42
N TYR A 241 -14.44 0.99 1.98
CA TYR A 241 -15.07 -0.31 1.85
C TYR A 241 -16.35 -0.23 1.04
N THR A 242 -16.63 -1.29 0.30
CA THR A 242 -17.94 -1.51 -0.31
C THR A 242 -18.49 -2.86 0.09
N SER A 243 -19.78 -2.91 0.41
CA SER A 243 -20.46 -4.15 0.78
C SER A 243 -21.88 -4.18 0.25
N LYS A 244 -22.35 -5.40 -0.05
CA LYS A 244 -23.76 -5.70 -0.32
C LYS A 244 -24.51 -6.24 0.90
N GLU A 245 -23.77 -6.54 1.97
CA GLU A 245 -24.26 -7.18 3.18
C GLU A 245 -23.84 -6.38 4.42
N THR A 246 -24.58 -6.58 5.51
CA THR A 246 -24.34 -5.93 6.80
C THR A 246 -22.90 -6.13 7.27
N ILE A 247 -22.33 -5.08 7.85
CA ILE A 247 -21.04 -5.16 8.55
C ILE A 247 -21.31 -5.88 9.89
N PRO A 248 -20.59 -6.96 10.23
CA PRO A 248 -20.71 -7.57 11.54
C PRO A 248 -20.40 -6.52 12.62
N ASP A 249 -21.31 -6.36 13.58
CA ASP A 249 -21.10 -5.51 14.74
C ASP A 249 -19.86 -6.01 15.53
N GLY A 250 -18.86 -5.14 15.65
CA GLY A 250 -17.54 -5.46 16.21
C GLY A 250 -16.43 -4.64 15.55
N ASN A 251 -15.41 -4.26 16.33
CA ASN A 251 -14.30 -3.36 15.97
C ASN A 251 -13.45 -3.75 14.73
N GLU A 252 -13.85 -4.75 13.95
CA GLU A 252 -13.19 -5.19 12.73
C GLU A 252 -14.23 -5.30 11.61
N VAL A 253 -14.11 -4.45 10.59
CA VAL A 253 -14.95 -4.49 9.38
C VAL A 253 -14.57 -5.74 8.58
N VAL A 254 -15.21 -6.88 8.88
CA VAL A 254 -15.02 -8.13 8.13
C VAL A 254 -15.98 -8.14 6.94
N ILE A 255 -15.47 -7.74 5.77
CA ILE A 255 -16.25 -7.81 4.52
C ILE A 255 -16.04 -9.17 3.86
N THR A 256 -17.02 -10.05 4.04
CA THR A 256 -17.05 -11.36 3.39
C THR A 256 -17.46 -11.27 1.92
N ASN A 257 -18.28 -10.28 1.56
CA ASN A 257 -18.80 -10.07 0.21
C ASN A 257 -18.60 -8.61 -0.22
N LYS A 258 -17.50 -8.39 -0.97
CA LYS A 258 -17.15 -7.07 -1.49
C LYS A 258 -18.23 -6.56 -2.45
N GLY A 259 -18.52 -5.27 -2.36
CA GLY A 259 -19.33 -4.59 -3.36
C GLY A 259 -18.58 -4.43 -4.68
N GLU A 260 -19.32 -4.03 -5.72
CA GLU A 260 -18.77 -3.69 -7.03
C GLU A 260 -19.14 -2.24 -7.36
N ILE A 261 -18.14 -1.45 -7.75
CA ILE A 261 -18.33 -0.11 -8.29
C ILE A 261 -18.38 -0.19 -9.81
N SER A 262 -19.50 0.21 -10.40
CA SER A 262 -19.56 0.46 -11.84
C SER A 262 -19.04 1.87 -12.15
N LEU A 263 -17.87 1.91 -12.76
CA LEU A 263 -17.12 3.08 -13.17
C LEU A 263 -17.32 3.31 -14.67
N THR A 264 -18.10 4.33 -15.06
CA THR A 264 -18.47 4.55 -16.47
C THR A 264 -18.25 5.98 -16.94
N ASP A 265 -18.25 6.17 -18.26
CA ASP A 265 -18.19 7.50 -18.90
C ASP A 265 -16.95 8.31 -18.45
N GLU A 266 -17.11 9.60 -18.12
CA GLU A 266 -16.05 10.44 -17.56
C GLU A 266 -15.82 10.22 -16.05
N GLY A 267 -16.55 9.27 -15.43
CA GLY A 267 -16.51 9.01 -14.00
C GLY A 267 -15.09 8.67 -13.55
N THR A 268 -14.69 9.16 -12.39
CA THR A 268 -13.29 9.09 -11.94
C THR A 268 -13.17 8.59 -10.52
N ILE A 269 -12.30 7.60 -10.31
CA ILE A 269 -11.79 7.21 -8.99
C ILE A 269 -10.33 7.63 -8.91
N ASN A 270 -9.96 8.46 -7.93
CA ASN A 270 -8.57 8.76 -7.62
C ASN A 270 -8.14 8.01 -6.37
N LEU A 271 -7.22 7.06 -6.54
CA LEU A 271 -6.78 6.15 -5.51
C LEU A 271 -5.45 6.60 -4.92
N SER A 272 -5.49 7.15 -3.71
CA SER A 272 -4.30 7.35 -2.87
C SER A 272 -4.26 6.41 -1.66
N GLY A 273 -5.40 5.84 -1.26
CA GLY A 273 -5.53 4.84 -0.20
C GLY A 273 -5.85 3.44 -0.70
N MET A 274 -6.55 2.66 0.15
CA MET A 274 -7.02 1.32 -0.15
C MET A 274 -8.51 1.33 -0.50
N LEU A 275 -8.89 0.68 -1.59
CA LEU A 275 -10.27 0.43 -1.99
C LEU A 275 -10.56 -1.07 -1.85
N VAL A 276 -11.51 -1.44 -1.00
CA VAL A 276 -12.01 -2.81 -0.87
C VAL A 276 -13.29 -2.95 -1.69
N SER A 277 -13.12 -3.21 -2.98
CA SER A 277 -14.21 -3.30 -3.96
C SER A 277 -13.72 -3.91 -5.26
N ASP A 278 -14.62 -4.57 -5.98
CA ASP A 278 -14.44 -4.83 -7.41
C ASP A 278 -14.78 -3.56 -8.21
N VAL A 279 -14.06 -3.31 -9.31
CA VAL A 279 -14.28 -2.13 -10.17
C VAL A 279 -14.48 -2.57 -11.61
N SER A 280 -15.61 -2.20 -12.20
CA SER A 280 -15.92 -2.54 -13.59
C SER A 280 -16.41 -1.35 -14.40
N GLY A 281 -16.22 -1.38 -15.72
CA GLY A 281 -16.73 -0.36 -16.65
C GLY A 281 -15.63 0.51 -17.24
N ASN A 282 -15.98 1.44 -18.13
CA ASN A 282 -15.03 2.15 -18.98
C ASN A 282 -14.60 3.54 -18.47
N GLY A 283 -14.87 3.89 -17.21
CA GLY A 283 -14.44 5.16 -16.61
C GLY A 283 -12.97 5.14 -16.18
N ASN A 284 -12.54 6.17 -15.43
CA ASN A 284 -11.13 6.43 -15.11
C ASN A 284 -10.75 5.96 -13.70
N LEU A 285 -9.86 4.97 -13.60
CA LEU A 285 -9.28 4.52 -12.34
C LEU A 285 -7.82 5.00 -12.26
N ASN A 286 -7.56 5.98 -11.41
CA ASN A 286 -6.26 6.65 -11.33
C ASN A 286 -5.52 6.26 -10.05
N VAL A 287 -4.44 5.49 -10.18
CA VAL A 287 -3.51 5.16 -9.09
C VAL A 287 -2.52 6.32 -8.91
N LYS A 288 -2.68 7.07 -7.81
CA LYS A 288 -1.97 8.34 -7.59
C LYS A 288 -0.61 8.19 -6.92
N ILE A 289 -0.43 7.17 -6.08
CA ILE A 289 0.78 6.95 -5.29
C ILE A 289 1.16 5.46 -5.23
N SER A 290 2.40 5.16 -4.85
CA SER A 290 2.95 3.79 -4.85
C SER A 290 2.39 2.84 -3.77
N SER A 291 1.63 3.37 -2.80
CA SER A 291 0.98 2.58 -1.73
C SER A 291 -0.51 2.38 -1.95
N ALA A 292 -1.05 2.89 -3.05
CA ALA A 292 -2.46 2.75 -3.39
C ALA A 292 -2.77 1.29 -3.76
N LEU A 293 -3.95 0.80 -3.35
CA LEU A 293 -4.34 -0.60 -3.53
C LEU A 293 -5.83 -0.71 -3.81
N VAL A 294 -6.20 -1.51 -4.80
CA VAL A 294 -7.54 -2.08 -4.93
C VAL A 294 -7.47 -3.53 -4.48
N ASP A 295 -8.16 -3.81 -3.38
CA ASP A 295 -8.39 -5.17 -2.92
C ASP A 295 -9.67 -5.73 -3.58
N GLY A 296 -9.59 -6.05 -4.86
CA GLY A 296 -10.68 -6.58 -5.68
C GLY A 296 -10.28 -6.76 -7.14
N ASP A 297 -11.22 -7.25 -7.93
CA ASP A 297 -11.07 -7.44 -9.38
C ASP A 297 -11.27 -6.10 -10.12
N VAL A 298 -10.57 -5.90 -11.24
CA VAL A 298 -10.70 -4.70 -12.08
C VAL A 298 -10.91 -5.09 -13.54
N SER A 299 -11.92 -4.51 -14.21
CA SER A 299 -12.17 -4.75 -15.63
C SER A 299 -12.82 -3.55 -16.34
N GLY A 300 -12.61 -3.44 -17.65
CA GLY A 300 -13.14 -2.39 -18.52
C GLY A 300 -12.43 -1.03 -18.40
N SER A 301 -11.83 -0.70 -17.26
CA SER A 301 -11.45 0.68 -16.91
C SER A 301 -10.34 1.27 -17.79
N ASN A 302 -10.29 2.60 -17.82
CA ASN A 302 -9.09 3.36 -18.16
C ASN A 302 -8.20 3.43 -16.92
N LEU A 303 -7.23 2.53 -16.84
CA LEU A 303 -6.33 2.42 -15.70
C LEU A 303 -5.12 3.33 -15.89
N THR A 304 -4.89 4.26 -14.97
CA THR A 304 -3.81 5.26 -15.06
C THR A 304 -2.91 5.22 -13.84
N PHE A 305 -1.59 5.26 -14.06
CA PHE A 305 -0.56 5.37 -13.03
C PHE A 305 0.15 6.73 -13.09
N GLU A 306 0.23 7.39 -11.93
CA GLU A 306 0.87 8.70 -11.75
C GLU A 306 2.14 8.64 -10.88
N ALA A 307 2.58 7.44 -10.51
CA ALA A 307 3.77 7.16 -9.70
C ALA A 307 4.32 5.77 -10.00
N ASP A 308 5.52 5.47 -9.50
CA ASP A 308 6.10 4.12 -9.56
C ASP A 308 5.16 3.11 -8.90
N HIS A 309 4.90 1.97 -9.56
CA HIS A 309 4.04 0.93 -9.02
C HIS A 309 4.32 -0.43 -9.65
N SER A 310 3.78 -1.50 -9.06
CA SER A 310 3.56 -2.77 -9.78
C SER A 310 2.11 -3.21 -9.77
N LEU A 311 1.69 -3.93 -10.80
CA LEU A 311 0.31 -4.39 -10.95
C LEU A 311 -0.09 -5.36 -9.82
N SER A 312 0.81 -6.26 -9.41
CA SER A 312 0.55 -7.22 -8.32
C SER A 312 0.38 -6.55 -6.96
N LYS A 313 0.96 -5.36 -6.77
CA LYS A 313 0.79 -4.54 -5.56
C LYS A 313 -0.41 -3.61 -5.64
N ALA A 314 -0.77 -3.13 -6.84
CA ALA A 314 -1.91 -2.26 -7.04
C ALA A 314 -3.24 -3.02 -6.97
N PHE A 315 -3.24 -4.31 -7.34
CA PHE A 315 -4.46 -5.11 -7.47
C PHE A 315 -4.28 -6.49 -6.84
N SER A 316 -5.05 -6.78 -5.79
CA SER A 316 -5.06 -8.13 -5.20
C SER A 316 -5.81 -9.12 -6.10
N GLY A 317 -6.91 -8.70 -6.72
CA GLY A 317 -7.77 -9.51 -7.59
C GLY A 317 -7.26 -9.64 -9.03
N THR A 318 -8.12 -10.14 -9.90
CA THR A 318 -7.90 -10.30 -11.34
C THR A 318 -7.96 -8.96 -12.06
N ILE A 319 -7.06 -8.76 -13.03
CA ILE A 319 -7.13 -7.61 -13.94
C ILE A 319 -7.65 -8.15 -15.29
N GLY A 320 -8.91 -7.86 -15.59
CA GLY A 320 -9.57 -8.25 -16.84
C GLY A 320 -9.11 -7.43 -18.05
N ASP A 321 -9.97 -7.38 -19.07
CA ASP A 321 -9.76 -6.50 -20.21
C ASP A 321 -9.79 -5.04 -19.75
N LEU A 322 -8.98 -4.17 -20.38
CA LEU A 322 -8.89 -2.74 -20.03
C LEU A 322 -9.19 -1.90 -21.27
N ALA A 323 -9.95 -0.81 -21.12
CA ALA A 323 -10.11 0.17 -22.20
C ALA A 323 -8.77 0.85 -22.51
N SER A 324 -8.02 1.21 -21.47
CA SER A 324 -6.63 1.66 -21.59
C SER A 324 -5.80 1.36 -20.36
N LEU A 325 -4.48 1.27 -20.55
CA LEU A 325 -3.46 1.29 -19.51
C LEU A 325 -2.52 2.46 -19.79
N ASN A 326 -2.51 3.45 -18.90
CA ASN A 326 -1.76 4.69 -19.04
C ASN A 326 -0.69 4.77 -17.95
N VAL A 327 0.57 4.93 -18.34
CA VAL A 327 1.68 5.18 -17.42
C VAL A 327 2.15 6.60 -17.64
N ASN A 328 1.53 7.54 -16.94
CA ASN A 328 1.77 8.98 -17.14
C ASN A 328 3.07 9.43 -16.49
N LYS A 329 3.42 8.85 -15.34
CA LYS A 329 4.61 9.18 -14.57
C LYS A 329 5.16 7.92 -13.88
N GLY A 330 6.42 7.99 -13.47
CA GLY A 330 7.10 6.89 -12.81
C GLY A 330 7.27 5.68 -13.74
N THR A 331 7.60 4.53 -13.16
CA THR A 331 7.74 3.24 -13.83
C THR A 331 6.67 2.28 -13.33
N LEU A 332 5.89 1.72 -14.26
CA LEU A 332 4.98 0.62 -13.97
C LEU A 332 5.70 -0.72 -14.21
N THR A 333 5.80 -1.54 -13.17
CA THR A 333 6.19 -2.94 -13.29
C THR A 333 4.96 -3.79 -13.61
N TYR A 334 4.91 -4.31 -14.83
CA TYR A 334 3.91 -5.27 -15.30
C TYR A 334 4.31 -6.67 -14.82
N ASP A 335 4.03 -6.98 -13.55
CA ASP A 335 4.34 -8.26 -12.88
C ASP A 335 3.11 -9.15 -12.66
N LYS A 336 1.95 -8.72 -13.17
CA LYS A 336 0.69 -9.45 -13.11
C LYS A 336 0.00 -9.38 -14.47
N GLN A 337 -0.56 -10.50 -14.90
CA GLN A 337 -1.21 -10.60 -16.20
C GLN A 337 -2.52 -9.82 -16.21
N THR A 338 -2.75 -9.03 -17.27
CA THR A 338 -4.05 -8.43 -17.59
C THR A 338 -4.76 -9.22 -18.69
N GLY A 339 -6.05 -8.94 -18.89
CA GLY A 339 -6.76 -9.23 -20.13
C GLY A 339 -6.23 -8.41 -21.31
N LYS A 340 -7.04 -8.27 -22.37
CA LYS A 340 -6.70 -7.46 -23.53
C LYS A 340 -6.73 -5.96 -23.17
N ILE A 341 -5.66 -5.26 -23.51
CA ILE A 341 -5.60 -3.80 -23.37
C ILE A 341 -6.06 -3.16 -24.68
N GLY A 342 -6.99 -2.21 -24.62
CA GLY A 342 -7.35 -1.38 -25.77
C GLY A 342 -6.15 -0.55 -26.21
N ASN A 343 -5.80 0.46 -25.43
CA ASN A 343 -4.64 1.31 -25.67
C ASN A 343 -3.66 1.27 -24.50
N LEU A 344 -2.39 0.97 -24.78
CA LEU A 344 -1.28 1.08 -23.83
C LEU A 344 -0.49 2.35 -24.14
N ASN A 345 -0.56 3.33 -23.25
CA ASN A 345 0.12 4.61 -23.40
C ASN A 345 1.21 4.75 -22.33
N VAL A 346 2.46 4.94 -22.74
CA VAL A 346 3.62 4.99 -21.84
C VAL A 346 4.32 6.34 -22.01
N ALA A 347 4.11 7.25 -21.06
CA ALA A 347 4.84 8.52 -20.96
C ALA A 347 5.98 8.46 -19.94
N GLY A 348 5.84 7.63 -18.90
CA GLY A 348 6.91 7.31 -17.94
C GLY A 348 7.77 6.11 -18.39
N GLY A 349 7.86 5.10 -17.52
CA GLY A 349 8.53 3.83 -17.78
C GLY A 349 7.61 2.63 -17.69
N LEU A 350 7.89 1.59 -18.48
CA LEU A 350 7.20 0.31 -18.40
C LEU A 350 8.23 -0.81 -18.26
N ASP A 351 8.19 -1.58 -17.18
CA ASP A 351 9.00 -2.79 -17.02
C ASP A 351 8.12 -4.02 -17.13
N ILE A 352 8.30 -4.79 -18.21
CA ILE A 352 7.54 -6.02 -18.44
C ILE A 352 8.32 -7.27 -18.01
N SER A 353 9.60 -7.14 -17.64
CA SER A 353 10.46 -8.29 -17.34
C SER A 353 10.34 -9.39 -18.40
N THR A 354 9.91 -10.60 -18.03
CA THR A 354 9.66 -11.73 -18.94
C THR A 354 8.19 -11.85 -19.37
N ASN A 355 7.32 -10.93 -18.96
CA ASN A 355 5.87 -11.02 -19.20
C ASN A 355 5.48 -10.65 -20.64
N THR A 356 4.30 -11.13 -21.04
CA THR A 356 3.70 -10.81 -22.34
C THR A 356 2.54 -9.84 -22.16
N VAL A 357 2.64 -8.69 -22.82
CA VAL A 357 1.60 -7.68 -22.86
C VAL A 357 0.80 -7.83 -24.16
N ASN A 358 -0.53 -7.88 -24.03
CA ASN A 358 -1.44 -7.98 -25.18
C ASN A 358 -2.28 -6.69 -25.27
N ALA A 359 -2.01 -5.87 -26.27
CA ALA A 359 -2.70 -4.61 -26.50
C ALA A 359 -3.22 -4.51 -27.94
N THR A 360 -4.16 -3.60 -28.20
CA THR A 360 -4.55 -3.28 -29.59
C THR A 360 -3.57 -2.25 -30.15
N ASN A 361 -3.38 -1.14 -29.43
CA ASN A 361 -2.42 -0.10 -29.77
C ASN A 361 -1.45 0.12 -28.61
N VAL A 362 -0.18 0.37 -28.94
CA VAL A 362 0.85 0.76 -27.99
C VAL A 362 1.49 2.05 -28.46
N GLU A 363 1.59 3.03 -27.58
CA GLU A 363 2.26 4.30 -27.84
C GLU A 363 3.25 4.59 -26.72
N PHE A 364 4.53 4.62 -27.06
CA PHE A 364 5.58 5.14 -26.19
C PHE A 364 5.77 6.61 -26.54
N ALA A 365 5.49 7.50 -25.59
CA ALA A 365 5.72 8.94 -25.78
C ALA A 365 7.21 9.27 -25.85
N ASP A 366 7.51 10.49 -26.29
CA ASP A 366 8.87 11.02 -26.28
C ASP A 366 9.48 10.92 -24.88
N ASN A 367 10.77 10.58 -24.79
CA ASN A 367 11.53 10.40 -23.53
C ASN A 367 11.04 9.28 -22.61
N SER A 368 10.11 8.43 -23.02
CA SER A 368 9.68 7.27 -22.23
C SER A 368 10.72 6.13 -22.25
N ASN A 369 10.52 5.11 -21.42
CA ASN A 369 11.38 3.93 -21.38
C ASN A 369 10.59 2.62 -21.32
N LEU A 370 11.16 1.58 -21.94
CA LEU A 370 10.72 0.20 -21.83
C LEU A 370 11.85 -0.63 -21.22
N ALA A 371 11.55 -1.48 -20.24
CA ALA A 371 12.47 -2.48 -19.71
C ALA A 371 11.90 -3.89 -19.91
N LEU A 372 12.77 -4.83 -20.27
CA LEU A 372 12.44 -6.25 -20.41
C LEU A 372 13.64 -7.14 -20.08
N ARG A 373 13.35 -8.42 -19.81
CA ARG A 373 14.34 -9.45 -19.51
C ARG A 373 14.27 -10.61 -20.50
N VAL A 374 15.43 -11.18 -20.81
CA VAL A 374 15.59 -12.43 -21.57
C VAL A 374 16.18 -13.49 -20.66
N ALA A 375 15.31 -14.32 -20.07
CA ALA A 375 15.73 -15.39 -19.16
C ALA A 375 16.10 -16.68 -19.90
N ALA A 376 15.52 -16.91 -21.08
CA ALA A 376 15.86 -18.01 -21.98
C ALA A 376 15.48 -17.66 -23.42
N THR A 377 15.80 -18.56 -24.37
CA THR A 377 15.45 -18.40 -25.80
C THR A 377 13.96 -18.33 -26.08
N ASP A 378 13.13 -18.88 -25.20
CA ASP A 378 11.68 -18.94 -25.28
C ASP A 378 10.98 -18.16 -24.15
N ASN A 379 11.71 -17.81 -23.09
CA ASN A 379 11.24 -17.04 -21.94
C ASN A 379 11.82 -15.62 -21.93
N TYR A 380 11.07 -14.65 -22.45
CA TYR A 380 11.47 -13.26 -22.53
C TYR A 380 10.25 -12.34 -22.70
N GLY A 381 10.41 -11.07 -22.32
CA GLY A 381 9.34 -10.06 -22.39
C GLY A 381 8.90 -9.76 -23.82
N LYS A 382 7.58 -9.69 -24.05
CA LYS A 382 6.98 -9.50 -25.37
C LYS A 382 5.81 -8.52 -25.33
N ILE A 383 5.67 -7.73 -26.39
CA ILE A 383 4.51 -6.88 -26.62
C ILE A 383 3.84 -7.33 -27.92
N ASN A 384 2.58 -7.75 -27.81
CA ASN A 384 1.73 -8.09 -28.96
C ASN A 384 0.75 -6.93 -29.19
N ALA A 385 0.77 -6.34 -30.39
CA ALA A 385 -0.13 -5.26 -30.74
C ALA A 385 -0.36 -5.12 -32.25
N ASP A 386 -1.50 -4.55 -32.64
CA ASP A 386 -1.81 -4.25 -34.04
C ASP A 386 -0.94 -3.08 -34.55
N LYS A 387 -0.67 -2.10 -33.67
CA LYS A 387 0.21 -0.96 -33.93
C LYS A 387 1.10 -0.65 -32.72
N ILE A 388 2.36 -0.31 -32.98
CA ILE A 388 3.30 0.19 -31.98
C ILE A 388 3.93 1.51 -32.48
N GLY A 389 3.71 2.60 -31.74
CA GLY A 389 4.39 3.89 -31.93
C GLY A 389 5.50 4.08 -30.91
N ILE A 390 6.66 4.54 -31.37
CA ILE A 390 7.84 4.83 -30.54
C ILE A 390 8.24 6.29 -30.78
N GLY A 391 8.08 7.11 -29.76
CA GLY A 391 8.45 8.52 -29.73
C GLY A 391 9.96 8.77 -29.86
N ASN A 392 10.30 10.06 -29.90
CA ASN A 392 11.67 10.53 -29.95
C ASN A 392 12.35 10.38 -28.59
N GLU A 393 13.65 10.12 -28.58
CA GLU A 393 14.45 9.99 -27.34
C GLU A 393 13.94 8.88 -26.39
N THR A 394 13.05 8.01 -26.87
CA THR A 394 12.58 6.82 -26.15
C THR A 394 13.69 5.78 -26.07
N THR A 395 13.84 5.16 -24.90
CA THR A 395 14.90 4.18 -24.63
C THR A 395 14.34 2.80 -24.31
N ILE A 396 15.15 1.77 -24.53
CA ILE A 396 14.84 0.40 -24.14
C ILE A 396 15.99 -0.20 -23.33
N LYS A 397 15.67 -0.86 -22.22
CA LYS A 397 16.60 -1.65 -21.41
C LYS A 397 16.29 -3.13 -21.60
N ILE A 398 17.29 -3.86 -22.09
CA ILE A 398 17.20 -5.31 -22.29
C ILE A 398 18.27 -5.95 -21.40
N THR A 399 17.82 -6.69 -20.40
CA THR A 399 18.68 -7.47 -19.50
C THR A 399 18.65 -8.93 -19.92
N LEU A 400 19.81 -9.56 -20.10
CA LEU A 400 19.91 -10.96 -20.47
C LEU A 400 20.47 -11.79 -19.32
N ASP A 401 19.93 -12.99 -19.09
CA ASP A 401 20.55 -13.96 -18.19
C ASP A 401 21.87 -14.46 -18.81
N ASN A 402 22.83 -14.79 -17.95
CA ASN A 402 24.13 -15.31 -18.38
C ASN A 402 23.95 -16.62 -19.18
N GLY A 403 24.58 -16.68 -20.36
CA GLY A 403 24.59 -17.86 -21.23
C GLY A 403 23.39 -17.99 -22.18
N VAL A 404 22.44 -17.06 -22.18
CA VAL A 404 21.27 -17.11 -23.08
C VAL A 404 21.67 -16.90 -24.55
N VAL A 405 22.65 -16.02 -24.78
CA VAL A 405 23.22 -15.69 -26.09
C VAL A 405 24.69 -16.06 -26.10
N GLY A 406 25.09 -16.88 -27.09
CA GLY A 406 26.49 -17.23 -27.32
C GLY A 406 27.18 -16.32 -28.33
N SER A 407 28.39 -16.67 -28.74
CA SER A 407 29.22 -15.89 -29.68
C SER A 407 28.60 -15.71 -31.06
N GLU A 408 27.74 -16.63 -31.52
CA GLU A 408 27.05 -16.52 -32.81
C GLU A 408 25.91 -15.48 -32.81
N GLY A 409 25.54 -14.94 -31.64
CA GLY A 409 24.40 -14.05 -31.48
C GLY A 409 23.05 -14.75 -31.63
N LYS A 410 21.97 -14.04 -31.31
CA LYS A 410 20.58 -14.49 -31.47
C LYS A 410 19.65 -13.34 -31.81
N THR A 411 18.53 -13.67 -32.46
CA THR A 411 17.46 -12.70 -32.75
C THR A 411 16.25 -12.99 -31.86
N PHE A 412 15.75 -11.96 -31.18
CA PHE A 412 14.55 -12.02 -30.34
C PHE A 412 13.46 -11.12 -30.90
N LYS A 413 12.20 -11.57 -30.84
CA LYS A 413 11.07 -10.76 -31.30
C LYS A 413 10.30 -10.18 -30.11
N PHE A 414 10.79 -9.04 -29.60
CA PHE A 414 10.19 -8.35 -28.46
C PHE A 414 8.92 -7.59 -28.85
N LEU A 415 8.88 -7.02 -30.06
CA LEU A 415 7.74 -6.27 -30.56
C LEU A 415 7.05 -7.08 -31.67
N ASN A 416 5.86 -7.61 -31.38
CA ASN A 416 5.04 -8.36 -32.31
C ASN A 416 3.95 -7.46 -32.87
N SER A 417 4.27 -6.75 -33.95
CA SER A 417 3.31 -5.93 -34.70
C SER A 417 3.66 -5.91 -36.19
N GLY A 418 2.63 -5.81 -37.04
CA GLY A 418 2.79 -5.55 -38.48
C GLY A 418 3.02 -4.07 -38.80
N ASN A 419 2.84 -3.18 -37.82
CA ASN A 419 2.91 -1.73 -37.98
C ASN A 419 3.67 -1.09 -36.82
N ILE A 420 4.99 -0.98 -36.99
CA ILE A 420 5.90 -0.34 -36.02
C ILE A 420 6.37 0.98 -36.62
N ASP A 421 6.09 2.06 -35.92
CA ASP A 421 6.53 3.41 -36.25
C ASP A 421 7.53 3.90 -35.20
N GLY A 422 8.66 4.45 -35.66
CA GLY A 422 9.77 4.86 -34.79
C GLY A 422 10.75 3.75 -34.40
N LYS A 423 11.73 4.10 -33.56
CA LYS A 423 12.81 3.21 -33.10
C LYS A 423 13.38 3.70 -31.76
N PHE A 424 13.80 2.79 -30.90
CA PHE A 424 14.47 3.17 -29.65
C PHE A 424 15.83 3.81 -29.94
N THR A 425 16.27 4.76 -29.11
CA THR A 425 17.46 5.57 -29.40
C THR A 425 18.78 4.94 -28.95
N ASN A 426 18.77 4.11 -27.90
CA ASN A 426 19.97 3.59 -27.24
C ASN A 426 20.45 2.21 -27.73
N GLN A 427 20.15 1.84 -28.99
CA GLN A 427 20.28 0.46 -29.48
C GLN A 427 21.70 -0.13 -29.27
N ILE A 428 22.76 0.61 -29.58
CA ILE A 428 24.15 0.07 -29.57
C ILE A 428 24.89 0.29 -28.22
N ALA A 429 24.48 1.27 -27.41
CA ALA A 429 25.22 1.71 -26.21
C ALA A 429 24.50 1.44 -24.88
N GLY A 430 23.34 0.78 -24.92
CA GLY A 430 22.49 0.56 -23.73
C GLY A 430 22.91 -0.62 -22.84
N ASN A 431 23.85 -1.47 -23.26
CA ASN A 431 24.23 -2.68 -22.52
C ASN A 431 25.76 -2.86 -22.48
N GLY A 432 26.31 -3.17 -21.31
CA GLY A 432 27.75 -3.36 -21.08
C GLY A 432 28.34 -4.66 -21.64
N ARG A 433 27.50 -5.67 -21.90
CA ARG A 433 27.93 -7.02 -22.33
C ARG A 433 27.51 -7.38 -23.76
N TYR A 434 26.49 -6.71 -24.28
CA TYR A 434 25.87 -7.07 -25.56
C TYR A 434 25.73 -5.86 -26.47
N ASP A 435 25.93 -6.08 -27.77
CA ASP A 435 25.47 -5.18 -28.81
C ASP A 435 24.05 -5.59 -29.22
N ILE A 436 23.15 -4.61 -29.24
CA ILE A 436 21.73 -4.84 -29.50
C ILE A 436 21.31 -3.96 -30.68
N VAL A 437 20.60 -4.52 -31.65
CA VAL A 437 20.19 -3.77 -32.84
C VAL A 437 18.74 -4.08 -33.16
N GLN A 438 17.90 -3.05 -33.22
CA GLN A 438 16.49 -3.19 -33.61
C GLN A 438 16.37 -3.32 -35.13
N ASN A 439 15.64 -4.34 -35.57
CA ASN A 439 15.24 -4.53 -36.95
C ASN A 439 13.88 -3.84 -37.21
N LYS A 440 13.60 -3.57 -38.49
CA LYS A 440 12.36 -2.91 -38.91
C LYS A 440 11.07 -3.68 -38.57
N ASP A 441 11.17 -5.00 -38.42
CA ASP A 441 10.04 -5.89 -38.12
C ASP A 441 9.76 -6.08 -36.62
N GLY A 442 10.44 -5.31 -35.76
CA GLY A 442 10.30 -5.37 -34.30
C GLY A 442 11.15 -6.44 -33.62
N SER A 443 11.95 -7.18 -34.38
CA SER A 443 12.96 -8.08 -33.82
C SER A 443 14.25 -7.35 -33.46
N PHE A 444 15.06 -7.96 -32.60
CA PHE A 444 16.32 -7.41 -32.10
C PHE A 444 17.42 -8.45 -32.26
N ASN A 445 18.49 -8.08 -32.96
CA ASN A 445 19.71 -8.88 -33.02
C ASN A 445 20.54 -8.57 -31.78
N VAL A 446 20.94 -9.61 -31.06
CA VAL A 446 21.74 -9.52 -29.85
C VAL A 446 23.01 -10.33 -30.06
N THR A 447 24.16 -9.66 -29.99
CA THR A 447 25.48 -10.27 -30.10
C THR A 447 26.30 -9.95 -28.87
N GLN A 448 27.01 -10.95 -28.34
CA GLN A 448 27.90 -10.74 -27.21
C GLN A 448 29.08 -9.86 -27.65
N LYS A 449 29.42 -8.85 -26.84
CA LYS A 449 30.62 -8.04 -27.06
C LYS A 449 31.86 -8.89 -26.79
N ASP A 450 32.94 -8.61 -27.51
CA ASP A 450 34.25 -9.20 -27.26
C ASP A 450 34.92 -8.54 -26.04
N THR A 451 34.24 -8.59 -24.89
CA THR A 451 34.65 -7.99 -23.62
C THR A 451 34.53 -9.02 -22.51
N THR A 452 35.60 -9.21 -21.75
CA THR A 452 35.65 -10.12 -20.61
C THR A 452 35.00 -9.52 -19.37
N ALA A 453 34.79 -10.33 -18.33
CA ALA A 453 34.42 -9.84 -17.00
C ALA A 453 35.38 -8.74 -16.50
N SER A 454 36.67 -8.98 -16.67
CA SER A 454 37.75 -8.05 -16.33
C SER A 454 37.65 -6.71 -17.08
N ASP A 455 37.34 -6.73 -18.38
CA ASP A 455 37.23 -5.51 -19.18
C ASP A 455 36.09 -4.60 -18.70
N VAL A 456 34.94 -5.19 -18.38
CA VAL A 456 33.79 -4.41 -17.87
C VAL A 456 34.01 -3.90 -16.46
N VAL A 457 34.71 -4.67 -15.60
CA VAL A 457 35.13 -4.16 -14.28
C VAL A 457 36.08 -2.98 -14.42
N ALA A 458 37.06 -3.07 -15.33
CA ALA A 458 37.98 -1.97 -15.59
C ALA A 458 37.24 -0.73 -16.13
N GLU A 459 36.29 -0.91 -17.05
CA GLU A 459 35.45 0.18 -17.58
C GLU A 459 34.55 0.81 -16.50
N ALA A 460 34.13 0.03 -15.51
CA ALA A 460 33.37 0.50 -14.36
C ALA A 460 34.26 1.18 -13.28
N GLY A 461 35.58 1.17 -13.43
CA GLY A 461 36.54 1.76 -12.48
C GLY A 461 36.90 0.85 -11.30
N GLY A 462 36.69 -0.46 -11.42
CA GLY A 462 37.00 -1.45 -10.38
C GLY A 462 38.48 -1.85 -10.32
N THR A 463 38.84 -2.59 -9.27
CA THR A 463 40.21 -3.09 -9.05
C THR A 463 40.45 -4.46 -9.67
N ALA A 464 41.72 -4.90 -9.75
CA ALA A 464 42.07 -6.26 -10.14
C ALA A 464 41.41 -7.34 -9.25
N SER A 465 41.19 -7.04 -7.97
CA SER A 465 40.46 -7.94 -7.06
C SER A 465 38.97 -8.04 -7.41
N ASN A 466 38.35 -6.94 -7.84
CA ASN A 466 36.96 -6.97 -8.33
C ASN A 466 36.86 -7.76 -9.64
N ALA A 467 37.85 -7.65 -10.52
CA ALA A 467 37.91 -8.39 -11.78
C ALA A 467 37.99 -9.90 -11.54
N ALA A 468 38.90 -10.35 -10.66
CA ALA A 468 39.00 -11.77 -10.27
C ALA A 468 37.71 -12.28 -9.59
N THR A 469 37.04 -11.42 -8.81
CA THR A 469 35.76 -11.76 -8.18
C THR A 469 34.66 -11.93 -9.24
N ALA A 470 34.58 -11.04 -10.23
CA ALA A 470 33.62 -11.14 -11.32
C ALA A 470 33.80 -12.43 -12.12
N GLU A 471 35.03 -12.78 -12.50
CA GLU A 471 35.35 -14.02 -13.22
C GLU A 471 34.94 -15.29 -12.44
N ALA A 472 35.18 -15.29 -11.12
CA ALA A 472 34.78 -16.39 -10.26
C ALA A 472 33.25 -16.56 -10.23
N TRP A 473 32.50 -15.47 -10.06
CA TRP A 473 31.03 -15.50 -10.00
C TRP A 473 30.38 -15.86 -11.34
N GLU A 474 30.99 -15.48 -12.47
CA GLU A 474 30.50 -15.90 -13.79
C GLU A 474 30.74 -17.40 -14.05
N THR A 475 31.86 -17.95 -13.55
CA THR A 475 32.16 -19.38 -13.67
C THR A 475 31.21 -20.25 -12.82
N ILE A 476 30.81 -19.75 -11.65
CA ILE A 476 29.88 -20.44 -10.73
C ILE A 476 28.54 -20.71 -11.42
N ASN A 477 28.01 -19.80 -12.24
CA ASN A 477 26.70 -19.99 -12.87
C ASN A 477 26.62 -21.24 -13.79
N ASN A 478 27.76 -21.72 -14.28
CA ASN A 478 27.86 -22.90 -15.14
C ASN A 478 28.04 -24.22 -14.36
N SER A 479 28.13 -24.18 -13.03
CA SER A 479 28.30 -25.37 -12.20
C SER A 479 26.96 -25.99 -11.81
N SER A 480 26.82 -27.30 -12.01
CA SER A 480 25.61 -28.07 -11.71
C SER A 480 25.31 -28.22 -10.21
N ASN A 481 26.25 -27.85 -9.33
CA ASN A 481 26.21 -28.12 -7.89
C ASN A 481 26.12 -26.84 -7.04
N VAL A 482 25.58 -25.75 -7.60
CA VAL A 482 25.53 -24.43 -6.95
C VAL A 482 24.22 -24.22 -6.21
N SER A 483 24.29 -23.61 -5.02
CA SER A 483 23.09 -23.29 -4.24
C SER A 483 22.24 -22.21 -4.93
N ALA A 484 20.92 -22.22 -4.67
CA ALA A 484 20.01 -21.21 -5.22
C ALA A 484 20.42 -19.79 -4.84
N GLN A 485 20.96 -19.60 -3.64
CA GLN A 485 21.44 -18.31 -3.13
C GLN A 485 22.69 -17.84 -3.90
N ALA A 486 23.66 -18.71 -4.13
CA ALA A 486 24.84 -18.37 -4.92
C ALA A 486 24.48 -18.07 -6.39
N LYS A 487 23.48 -18.77 -6.95
CA LYS A 487 22.95 -18.48 -8.28
C LYS A 487 22.26 -17.11 -8.35
N ALA A 488 21.49 -16.74 -7.33
CA ALA A 488 20.85 -15.43 -7.24
C ALA A 488 21.90 -14.30 -7.16
N VAL A 489 22.96 -14.47 -6.36
CA VAL A 489 24.08 -13.51 -6.28
C VAL A 489 24.82 -13.39 -7.62
N SER A 490 25.16 -14.52 -8.25
CA SER A 490 25.79 -14.53 -9.58
C SER A 490 24.93 -13.80 -10.62
N THR A 491 23.61 -14.05 -10.61
CA THR A 491 22.67 -13.39 -11.52
C THR A 491 22.61 -11.89 -11.28
N ALA A 492 22.54 -11.43 -10.03
CA ALA A 492 22.51 -10.00 -9.70
C ALA A 492 23.81 -9.29 -10.11
N ILE A 493 24.98 -9.91 -9.87
CA ILE A 493 26.28 -9.38 -10.32
C ILE A 493 26.32 -9.30 -11.86
N TYR A 494 25.80 -10.33 -12.53
CA TYR A 494 25.77 -10.37 -13.99
C TYR A 494 24.80 -9.32 -14.59
N ASP A 495 23.64 -9.12 -13.99
CA ASP A 495 22.69 -8.07 -14.37
C ASP A 495 23.35 -6.69 -14.24
N LEU A 496 24.01 -6.42 -13.10
CA LEU A 496 24.76 -5.18 -12.86
C LEU A 496 25.88 -4.95 -13.88
N SER A 497 26.53 -6.01 -14.35
CA SER A 497 27.58 -5.91 -15.37
C SER A 497 27.08 -5.41 -16.73
N GLN A 498 25.77 -5.45 -16.96
CA GLN A 498 25.14 -4.96 -18.19
C GLN A 498 24.81 -3.46 -18.10
N GLU A 499 24.90 -2.83 -16.93
CA GLU A 499 24.62 -1.41 -16.75
C GLU A 499 25.70 -0.52 -17.36
N THR A 500 25.27 0.51 -18.10
CA THR A 500 26.18 1.50 -18.70
C THR A 500 26.13 2.87 -18.01
N SER A 501 25.12 3.10 -17.17
CA SER A 501 24.98 4.33 -16.38
C SER A 501 26.08 4.44 -15.31
N ALA A 502 26.48 5.66 -14.96
CA ALA A 502 27.50 5.88 -13.92
C ALA A 502 27.10 5.27 -12.57
N ALA A 503 25.82 5.36 -12.21
CA ALA A 503 25.27 4.76 -11.00
C ALA A 503 25.32 3.22 -11.05
N GLY A 504 24.92 2.63 -12.18
CA GLY A 504 24.94 1.18 -12.38
C GLY A 504 26.36 0.59 -12.39
N LYS A 505 27.31 1.25 -13.05
CA LYS A 505 28.74 0.88 -13.00
C LYS A 505 29.29 0.89 -11.57
N LYS A 506 28.94 1.92 -10.79
CA LYS A 506 29.33 1.98 -9.37
C LYS A 506 28.70 0.83 -8.57
N ALA A 507 27.40 0.57 -8.75
CA ALA A 507 26.70 -0.52 -8.08
C ALA A 507 27.32 -1.88 -8.40
N TYR A 508 27.76 -2.11 -9.65
CA TYR A 508 28.49 -3.31 -10.05
C TYR A 508 29.80 -3.50 -9.27
N VAL A 509 30.64 -2.46 -9.20
CA VAL A 509 31.93 -2.52 -8.47
C VAL A 509 31.71 -2.68 -6.96
N ASP A 510 30.73 -1.98 -6.39
CA ASP A 510 30.37 -2.11 -4.97
C ASP A 510 29.90 -3.54 -4.64
N ALA A 511 29.02 -4.11 -5.48
CA ALA A 511 28.55 -5.48 -5.32
C ALA A 511 29.72 -6.48 -5.39
N LEU A 512 30.61 -6.34 -6.38
CA LEU A 512 31.82 -7.17 -6.48
C LEU A 512 32.74 -7.04 -5.27
N THR A 513 32.80 -5.87 -4.64
CA THR A 513 33.60 -5.66 -3.42
C THR A 513 32.96 -6.36 -2.22
N ALA A 514 31.64 -6.31 -2.11
CA ALA A 514 30.89 -6.94 -1.03
C ALA A 514 30.90 -8.48 -1.09
N VAL A 515 30.94 -9.05 -2.30
CA VAL A 515 30.93 -10.50 -2.56
C VAL A 515 32.32 -11.09 -2.82
N ALA A 516 33.37 -10.26 -2.76
CA ALA A 516 34.73 -10.74 -2.83
C ALA A 516 35.00 -11.63 -1.62
N PRO A 517 35.69 -12.77 -1.79
CA PRO A 517 36.27 -13.46 -0.66
C PRO A 517 37.15 -12.46 0.07
N GLU A 518 36.89 -12.17 1.34
CA GLU A 518 37.87 -11.48 2.16
C GLU A 518 39.13 -12.36 2.14
N VAL A 519 40.10 -11.98 1.32
CA VAL A 519 41.50 -12.25 1.62
C VAL A 519 41.85 -11.38 2.81
N ALA A 520 41.32 -11.76 3.96
CA ALA A 520 41.92 -11.35 5.20
C ALA A 520 43.35 -11.92 5.15
N PRO A 521 44.40 -11.09 5.33
CA PRO A 521 45.71 -11.59 5.74
C PRO A 521 45.65 -12.42 7.05
N MET A 522 44.46 -12.55 7.67
CA MET A 522 44.18 -13.27 8.91
C MET A 522 44.17 -14.80 8.82
N VAL A 523 44.14 -15.44 7.64
CA VAL A 523 44.14 -16.92 7.61
C VAL A 523 45.56 -17.51 7.66
N GLN A 524 46.59 -16.83 7.15
CA GLN A 524 47.95 -17.37 7.24
C GLN A 524 48.61 -17.20 8.62
N LYS A 525 48.27 -16.16 9.40
CA LYS A 525 48.90 -15.95 10.71
C LYS A 525 48.22 -16.77 11.83
N THR A 526 46.89 -16.89 11.79
CA THR A 526 46.14 -17.69 12.77
C THR A 526 46.29 -19.19 12.51
N GLN A 527 46.40 -19.65 11.25
CA GLN A 527 46.74 -21.06 10.99
C GLN A 527 48.18 -21.39 11.39
N THR A 528 49.14 -20.47 11.27
CA THR A 528 50.53 -20.73 11.69
C THR A 528 50.65 -20.76 13.22
N GLU A 529 49.96 -19.90 13.97
CA GLU A 529 50.05 -19.86 15.43
C GLU A 529 49.17 -20.92 16.12
N THR A 530 47.97 -21.22 15.61
CA THR A 530 47.16 -22.34 16.10
C THR A 530 47.77 -23.70 15.73
N ALA A 531 48.37 -23.87 14.53
CA ALA A 531 49.11 -25.09 14.21
C ALA A 531 50.40 -25.24 15.05
N ASN A 532 51.13 -24.15 15.34
CA ASN A 532 52.32 -24.23 16.18
C ASN A 532 51.99 -24.54 17.65
N GLN A 533 50.86 -24.08 18.19
CA GLN A 533 50.43 -24.42 19.55
C GLN A 533 49.83 -25.83 19.65
N VAL A 534 49.12 -26.31 18.63
CA VAL A 534 48.63 -27.70 18.56
C VAL A 534 49.79 -28.68 18.34
N PHE A 535 50.76 -28.39 17.46
CA PHE A 535 51.98 -29.21 17.32
C PHE A 535 52.88 -29.13 18.55
N GLY A 536 52.97 -27.98 19.22
CA GLY A 536 53.72 -27.84 20.49
C GLY A 536 53.12 -28.65 21.64
N ALA A 537 51.79 -28.63 21.80
CA ALA A 537 51.10 -29.41 22.83
C ALA A 537 51.11 -30.92 22.55
N VAL A 538 50.98 -31.34 21.28
CA VAL A 538 51.02 -32.75 20.88
C VAL A 538 52.46 -33.31 20.87
N SER A 539 53.47 -32.52 20.48
CA SER A 539 54.89 -32.94 20.54
C SER A 539 55.38 -33.12 21.98
N THR A 540 55.00 -32.23 22.91
CA THR A 540 55.47 -32.30 24.32
C THR A 540 54.93 -33.53 25.07
N ARG A 541 53.83 -34.13 24.60
CA ARG A 541 53.27 -35.39 25.13
C ARG A 541 53.78 -36.65 24.39
N LEU A 542 54.27 -36.53 23.15
CA LEU A 542 54.75 -37.66 22.34
C LEU A 542 56.30 -37.80 22.25
N THR A 543 57.09 -36.82 22.71
CA THR A 543 58.58 -36.88 22.63
C THR A 543 59.33 -36.84 23.96
N GLY A 544 58.68 -37.06 25.11
CA GLY A 544 59.37 -37.45 26.35
C GLY A 544 59.18 -36.52 27.55
N GLY A 545 58.56 -37.07 28.59
CA GLY A 545 58.46 -36.51 29.93
C GLY A 545 57.94 -37.60 30.87
N SER A 546 58.86 -38.17 31.64
CA SER A 546 58.75 -39.43 32.38
C SER A 546 57.57 -39.55 33.34
N ILE A 547 57.07 -40.77 33.45
CA ILE A 547 56.37 -41.30 34.63
C ILE A 547 57.26 -41.04 35.85
N SER A 548 56.83 -40.17 36.76
CA SER A 548 57.32 -40.18 38.13
C SER A 548 56.26 -40.86 39.00
N THR A 549 56.66 -42.03 39.43
CA THR A 549 55.99 -43.05 40.25
C THR A 549 55.28 -42.51 41.49
N GLY A 550 53.98 -42.81 41.59
CA GLY A 550 53.33 -43.14 42.86
C GLY A 550 52.91 -44.62 42.79
N SER A 551 53.80 -45.49 43.26
CA SER A 551 53.54 -46.89 43.66
C SER A 551 52.21 -47.01 44.43
N GLU A 552 51.43 -48.07 44.29
CA GLU A 552 51.68 -49.39 44.86
C GLU A 552 50.69 -50.44 44.30
N GLY A 553 51.12 -51.71 44.21
CA GLY A 553 50.22 -52.85 44.14
C GLY A 553 50.29 -53.69 42.86
N MET A 554 51.28 -54.59 42.78
CA MET A 554 51.21 -55.76 41.91
C MET A 554 50.13 -56.72 42.44
N SER A 555 49.25 -57.22 41.57
CA SER A 555 48.98 -58.66 41.53
C SER A 555 48.41 -59.06 40.18
N SER A 556 48.98 -60.15 39.68
CA SER A 556 48.85 -60.75 38.37
C SER A 556 47.46 -61.36 38.12
N GLY A 557 46.88 -61.00 36.97
CA GLY A 557 45.84 -61.81 36.33
C GLY A 557 44.41 -61.34 36.57
N ASP A 558 44.08 -60.11 36.14
CA ASP A 558 42.80 -59.89 35.48
C ASP A 558 42.89 -58.68 34.54
N SER A 559 42.05 -58.66 33.53
CA SER A 559 42.11 -57.80 32.34
C SER A 559 41.88 -56.30 32.65
N ASN A 560 42.28 -55.41 31.71
CA ASN A 560 41.81 -53.99 31.51
C ASN A 560 42.72 -52.85 32.08
N PRO A 561 42.66 -51.58 31.63
CA PRO A 561 42.41 -50.96 30.30
C PRO A 561 43.58 -50.03 29.85
N ASP A 562 44.10 -50.20 28.64
CA ASP A 562 45.17 -49.34 28.05
C ASP A 562 44.71 -47.92 27.65
N ALA A 563 43.60 -47.38 28.18
CA ALA A 563 43.03 -46.10 27.74
C ALA A 563 42.96 -45.03 28.86
N ALA A 564 43.45 -43.82 28.58
CA ALA A 564 43.39 -42.65 29.44
C ALA A 564 42.56 -41.54 28.78
N VAL A 565 41.81 -40.77 29.58
CA VAL A 565 41.03 -39.60 29.10
C VAL A 565 41.56 -38.36 29.82
N TRP A 566 41.71 -37.25 29.10
CA TRP A 566 42.19 -35.97 29.64
C TRP A 566 41.35 -34.79 29.13
N VAL A 567 41.31 -33.70 29.92
CA VAL A 567 40.63 -32.44 29.59
C VAL A 567 41.52 -31.27 30.02
N GLN A 568 41.70 -30.26 29.17
CA GLN A 568 42.56 -29.09 29.41
C GLN A 568 41.89 -27.80 28.91
N GLY A 569 41.82 -26.77 29.76
CA GLY A 569 41.33 -25.44 29.39
C GLY A 569 42.37 -24.62 28.62
N MET A 570 41.93 -23.80 27.68
CA MET A 570 42.75 -22.94 26.84
C MET A 570 42.24 -21.48 26.95
N PHE A 571 43.10 -20.56 27.36
CA PHE A 571 42.73 -19.15 27.57
C PHE A 571 43.79 -18.22 26.93
N ASN A 572 43.37 -17.22 26.16
CA ASN A 572 44.27 -16.22 25.57
C ASN A 572 43.62 -14.83 25.50
N LYS A 573 44.43 -13.77 25.57
CA LYS A 573 44.02 -12.38 25.35
C LYS A 573 44.90 -11.77 24.26
N SER A 574 44.33 -11.14 23.25
CA SER A 574 45.08 -10.53 22.14
C SER A 574 44.54 -9.15 21.82
N LYS A 575 45.43 -8.15 21.83
CA LYS A 575 45.13 -6.75 21.53
C LYS A 575 45.92 -6.28 20.33
N LEU A 576 45.27 -5.59 19.39
CA LEU A 576 45.93 -4.95 18.26
C LEU A 576 45.48 -3.48 18.14
N ASP A 577 46.45 -2.56 18.06
CA ASP A 577 46.21 -1.13 17.91
C ASP A 577 45.87 -0.76 16.44
N ASP A 578 45.19 0.38 16.24
CA ASP A 578 44.84 0.93 14.92
C ASP A 578 46.09 1.09 14.01
N THR A 579 45.95 0.72 12.73
CA THR A 579 46.95 1.00 11.69
C THR A 579 46.37 1.92 10.60
N SER A 580 47.24 2.50 9.75
CA SER A 580 46.84 3.42 8.67
C SER A 580 45.96 2.81 7.57
N LYS A 581 45.68 1.50 7.63
CA LYS A 581 44.85 0.77 6.66
C LYS A 581 43.77 -0.12 7.29
N ALA A 582 43.72 -0.25 8.62
CA ALA A 582 42.70 -1.03 9.32
C ALA A 582 42.60 -0.62 10.80
N LYS A 583 41.38 -0.60 11.34
CA LYS A 583 41.07 -0.34 12.76
C LYS A 583 41.36 -1.60 13.61
N GLY A 584 41.92 -1.39 14.81
CA GLY A 584 42.35 -2.42 15.75
C GLY A 584 41.20 -3.11 16.49
N PHE A 585 41.50 -4.21 17.18
CA PHE A 585 40.53 -5.01 17.94
C PHE A 585 41.17 -5.62 19.20
N ASP A 586 40.33 -5.92 20.19
CA ASP A 586 40.67 -6.71 21.39
C ASP A 586 39.89 -8.04 21.30
N ALA A 587 40.56 -9.16 21.52
CA ALA A 587 39.98 -10.51 21.45
C ALA A 587 40.37 -11.34 22.68
N ASP A 588 39.36 -11.87 23.38
CA ASP A 588 39.52 -12.78 24.51
C ASP A 588 39.01 -14.17 24.11
N SER A 589 39.90 -15.18 24.14
CA SER A 589 39.59 -16.57 23.76
C SER A 589 39.54 -17.47 24.99
N ASN A 590 38.45 -18.20 25.17
CA ASN A 590 38.31 -19.22 26.22
C ASN A 590 37.79 -20.54 25.60
N GLY A 591 38.42 -21.67 25.94
CA GLY A 591 38.03 -22.96 25.40
C GLY A 591 38.46 -24.15 26.23
N VAL A 592 38.03 -25.33 25.81
CA VAL A 592 38.39 -26.60 26.42
C VAL A 592 38.74 -27.62 25.34
N ALA A 593 39.81 -28.37 25.58
CA ALA A 593 40.21 -29.51 24.78
C ALA A 593 40.06 -30.77 25.63
N LEU A 594 39.46 -31.82 25.07
CA LEU A 594 39.39 -33.13 25.71
C LEU A 594 39.80 -34.22 24.73
N GLY A 595 40.40 -35.29 25.24
CA GLY A 595 40.84 -36.38 24.40
C GLY A 595 40.92 -37.70 25.14
N ILE A 596 40.82 -38.77 24.37
CA ILE A 596 41.06 -40.15 24.83
C ILE A 596 42.32 -40.64 24.14
N GLU A 597 43.23 -41.27 24.87
CA GLU A 597 44.41 -41.94 24.34
C GLU A 597 44.42 -43.39 24.76
N LYS A 598 44.83 -44.29 23.86
CA LYS A 598 45.02 -45.71 24.15
C LYS A 598 46.43 -46.13 23.76
N PHE A 599 47.09 -46.92 24.60
CA PHE A 599 48.32 -47.61 24.21
C PHE A 599 47.98 -48.71 23.21
N VAL A 600 48.59 -48.65 22.02
CA VAL A 600 48.51 -49.71 21.02
C VAL A 600 49.52 -50.82 21.34
N ASN A 601 50.62 -50.45 21.97
CA ASN A 601 51.60 -51.31 22.64
C ASN A 601 52.47 -50.43 23.57
N LYS A 602 53.36 -51.04 24.37
CA LYS A 602 54.19 -50.37 25.41
C LYS A 602 55.03 -49.17 24.92
N ASP A 603 55.17 -49.00 23.61
CA ASP A 603 55.99 -47.96 22.99
C ASP A 603 55.19 -47.05 22.03
N VAL A 604 53.89 -47.32 21.77
CA VAL A 604 53.05 -46.53 20.84
C VAL A 604 51.69 -46.22 21.48
N LYS A 605 51.34 -44.93 21.53
CA LYS A 605 50.00 -44.46 21.90
C LYS A 605 49.26 -43.89 20.70
N VAL A 606 47.96 -44.13 20.63
CA VAL A 606 47.06 -43.52 19.65
C VAL A 606 45.87 -42.93 20.39
N GLY A 607 45.53 -41.67 20.11
CA GLY A 607 44.42 -41.00 20.75
C GLY A 607 43.67 -40.08 19.80
N ALA A 608 42.45 -39.73 20.18
CA ALA A 608 41.59 -38.77 19.49
C ALA A 608 41.20 -37.67 20.48
N GLY A 609 41.38 -36.42 20.08
CA GLY A 609 41.03 -35.25 20.87
C GLY A 609 40.11 -34.31 20.10
N TYR A 610 39.19 -33.69 20.81
CA TYR A 610 38.32 -32.63 20.31
C TYR A 610 38.53 -31.38 21.16
N ALA A 611 38.77 -30.26 20.50
CA ALA A 611 38.96 -28.97 21.17
C ALA A 611 37.98 -27.96 20.60
N TYR A 612 37.34 -27.22 21.50
CA TYR A 612 36.44 -26.13 21.18
C TYR A 612 36.93 -24.87 21.89
N THR A 613 37.10 -23.79 21.13
CA THR A 613 37.44 -22.47 21.67
C THR A 613 36.40 -21.49 21.19
N ASN A 614 35.85 -20.71 22.13
CA ASN A 614 35.00 -19.59 21.83
C ASN A 614 35.83 -18.32 22.01
N THR A 615 35.90 -17.51 20.96
CA THR A 615 36.64 -16.23 20.98
C THR A 615 35.64 -15.11 20.82
N ASP A 616 35.61 -14.21 21.80
CA ASP A 616 34.81 -12.99 21.74
C ASP A 616 35.67 -11.86 21.17
N ILE A 617 35.19 -11.20 20.11
CA ILE A 617 35.91 -10.15 19.37
C ILE A 617 35.05 -8.88 19.38
N ASP A 618 35.47 -7.88 20.15
CA ASP A 618 34.79 -6.59 20.19
C ASP A 618 35.39 -5.62 19.15
N GLY A 619 34.69 -5.47 18.02
CA GLY A 619 34.93 -4.45 16.99
C GLY A 619 33.87 -3.35 17.01
N HIS A 620 34.27 -2.09 16.79
CA HIS A 620 33.41 -0.89 16.94
C HIS A 620 32.11 -0.89 16.11
N ARG A 621 31.03 -0.34 16.72
CA ARG A 621 29.67 -0.10 16.18
C ARG A 621 29.50 1.28 15.52
N TYR A 622 28.37 1.40 14.78
CA TYR A 622 27.67 2.56 14.17
C TYR A 622 27.81 2.67 12.64
N PHE A 623 26.79 3.02 11.82
CA PHE A 623 25.64 3.92 11.96
C PHE A 623 24.45 3.50 11.08
N VAL A 624 23.24 3.79 11.55
CA VAL A 624 21.96 3.83 10.80
C VAL A 624 21.95 5.05 9.87
N TRP A 625 21.52 4.89 8.62
CA TRP A 625 20.89 5.96 7.85
C TRP A 625 19.54 5.48 7.29
N ARG A 626 18.50 6.23 7.63
CA ARG A 626 17.27 6.34 6.83
C ARG A 626 17.64 6.99 5.49
N ILE A 627 17.21 6.38 4.40
CA ILE A 627 16.56 7.07 3.28
C ILE A 627 15.31 6.27 2.98
#